data_AF-A0A249SX25-F1
#
_entry.id   AF-A0A249SX25-F1
#
_cell.length_a   1.000
_cell.length_b   1.000
_cell.length_c   1.000
_cell.angle_alpha   90.00
_cell.angle_beta   90.00
_cell.angle_gamma   90.00
#
_symmetry.space_group_name_H-M   'P 1'
#
loop_
_entity.id
_entity.type
_entity.pdbx_description
1 polymer ?
#
loop_
_entity_poly.entity_id
_entity_poly.type
_entity_poly.pdbx_seq_one_letter_code
_entity_poly.pdbx_strand_id
1 'polypeptide(L)'
;MSYATLDAYSDRLGVALQSKGVKAGTLVPLCIDRSMEMIVGILGILKAGGAYVPIDPGYPLSRITYMLEDTSAQVVVSNQRRKGLLSDGTSLAILVVEEVLSGEEAHPDVLPQALAGGDDPAYVIYTSGSTGRPKGVMVSQRSVVSLIHTQRALFILRLANGILQFSNYSFDAL
;
A
#
# COMPACT_ATOMS: atom_id res chain seq x y z
N MET A 1 12.96 -12.46 5.48
CA MET A 1 13.26 -11.03 5.75
C MET A 1 13.11 -10.81 7.24
N SER A 2 14.06 -10.13 7.89
CA SER A 2 13.92 -9.73 9.30
C SER A 2 13.05 -8.48 9.42
N TYR A 3 12.56 -8.17 10.63
CA TYR A 3 11.85 -6.91 10.87
C TYR A 3 12.72 -5.68 10.56
N ALA A 4 14.00 -5.69 10.92
CA ALA A 4 14.92 -4.58 10.65
C ALA A 4 15.13 -4.36 9.13
N THR A 5 15.24 -5.43 8.35
CA THR A 5 15.33 -5.32 6.89
C THR A 5 14.04 -4.78 6.27
N LEU A 6 12.88 -5.25 6.74
CA LEU A 6 11.59 -4.75 6.28
C LEU A 6 11.41 -3.26 6.60
N ASP A 7 11.80 -2.86 7.81
CA ASP A 7 11.73 -1.47 8.28
C ASP A 7 12.56 -0.55 7.36
N ALA A 8 13.83 -0.90 7.15
CA ALA A 8 14.72 -0.16 6.24
C ALA A 8 14.22 -0.11 4.79
N TYR A 9 13.66 -1.22 4.27
CA TYR A 9 13.13 -1.24 2.91
C TYR A 9 11.87 -0.38 2.76
N SER A 10 10.98 -0.42 3.75
CA SER A 10 9.79 0.42 3.77
C SER A 10 10.11 1.91 4.00
N ASP A 11 11.15 2.25 4.77
CA ASP A 11 11.62 3.63 4.90
C ASP A 11 12.11 4.19 3.57
N ARG A 12 12.96 3.43 2.86
CA ARG A 12 13.45 3.83 1.53
C ARG A 12 12.31 4.07 0.56
N LEU A 13 11.33 3.17 0.54
CA LEU A 13 10.13 3.35 -0.29
C LEU A 13 9.34 4.58 0.14
N GLY A 14 9.19 4.83 1.44
CA GLY A 14 8.49 5.98 1.99
C GLY A 14 9.11 7.31 1.55
N VAL A 15 10.44 7.43 1.62
CA VAL A 15 11.16 8.62 1.14
C VAL A 15 10.98 8.82 -0.36
N ALA A 16 11.10 7.74 -1.15
CA ALA A 16 10.87 7.80 -2.59
C ALA A 16 9.43 8.23 -2.91
N LEU A 17 8.43 7.82 -2.12
CA LEU A 17 7.05 8.26 -2.30
C LEU A 17 6.85 9.73 -1.93
N GLN A 18 7.47 10.20 -0.84
CA GLN A 18 7.43 11.63 -0.46
C GLN A 18 8.06 12.52 -1.54
N SER A 19 9.16 12.09 -2.17
CA SER A 19 9.77 12.82 -3.28
C SER A 19 8.89 12.86 -4.54
N LYS A 20 7.90 11.95 -4.66
CA LYS A 20 6.84 11.97 -5.67
C LYS A 20 5.58 12.72 -5.23
N GLY A 21 5.61 13.41 -4.09
CA GLY A 21 4.52 14.27 -3.62
C GLY A 21 3.48 13.58 -2.73
N VAL A 22 3.75 12.35 -2.27
CA VAL A 22 2.88 11.69 -1.28
C VAL A 22 2.96 12.43 0.05
N LYS A 23 1.79 12.73 0.61
CA LYS A 23 1.59 13.41 1.90
C LYS A 23 0.40 12.79 2.63
N ALA A 24 0.10 13.30 3.83
CA ALA A 24 -1.08 12.93 4.60
C ALA A 24 -2.35 12.95 3.73
N GLY A 25 -3.08 11.82 3.73
CA GLY A 25 -4.33 11.67 2.99
C GLY A 25 -4.19 11.37 1.49
N THR A 26 -2.98 11.34 0.93
CA THR A 26 -2.77 10.95 -0.47
C THR A 26 -3.09 9.47 -0.67
N LEU A 27 -3.97 9.16 -1.62
CA LEU A 27 -4.23 7.79 -2.04
C LEU A 27 -3.11 7.29 -2.95
N VAL A 28 -2.56 6.12 -2.66
CA VAL A 28 -1.49 5.50 -3.44
C VAL A 28 -1.92 4.08 -3.86
N PRO A 29 -2.25 3.88 -5.14
CA PRO A 29 -2.50 2.55 -5.67
C PRO A 29 -1.30 1.62 -5.48
N LEU A 30 -1.59 0.39 -5.06
CA LEU A 30 -0.62 -0.69 -4.88
C LEU A 30 -1.07 -1.87 -5.73
N CYS A 31 -0.35 -2.14 -6.82
CA CYS A 31 -0.66 -3.22 -7.75
C CYS A 31 0.50 -4.22 -7.82
N ILE A 32 0.50 -5.16 -6.87
CA ILE A 32 1.51 -6.20 -6.68
C ILE A 32 0.81 -7.53 -6.36
N ASP A 33 1.38 -8.65 -6.80
CA ASP A 33 0.97 -9.98 -6.30
C ASP A 33 1.31 -10.15 -4.81
N ARG A 34 0.87 -11.24 -4.20
CA ARG A 34 1.34 -11.60 -2.85
C ARG A 34 2.85 -11.88 -2.88
N SER A 35 3.63 -10.99 -2.28
CA SER A 35 5.08 -11.11 -2.16
C SER A 35 5.61 -10.26 -1.01
N MET A 36 6.94 -10.22 -0.82
CA MET A 36 7.54 -9.34 0.19
C MET A 36 7.46 -7.87 -0.23
N GLU A 37 7.54 -7.59 -1.53
CA GLU A 37 7.41 -6.26 -2.12
C GLU A 37 6.02 -5.66 -1.84
N MET A 38 4.97 -6.50 -1.76
CA MET A 38 3.64 -6.05 -1.33
C MET A 38 3.66 -5.50 0.10
N ILE A 39 4.34 -6.18 1.03
CA ILE A 39 4.43 -5.74 2.43
C ILE A 39 5.29 -4.48 2.55
N VAL A 40 6.43 -4.43 1.84
CA VAL A 40 7.26 -3.22 1.72
C VAL A 40 6.44 -2.06 1.16
N GLY A 41 5.64 -2.32 0.12
CA GLY A 41 4.70 -1.40 -0.51
C GLY A 41 3.72 -0.78 0.46
N ILE A 42 2.96 -1.62 1.17
CA ILE A 42 1.98 -1.19 2.18
C ILE A 42 2.65 -0.31 3.24
N LEU A 43 3.73 -0.79 3.85
CA LEU A 43 4.39 -0.06 4.94
C LEU A 43 5.05 1.23 4.46
N GLY A 44 5.67 1.22 3.27
CA GLY A 44 6.28 2.42 2.70
C GLY A 44 5.26 3.51 2.39
N ILE A 45 4.07 3.14 1.87
CA ILE A 45 2.97 4.08 1.65
C ILE A 45 2.51 4.70 2.97
N LEU A 46 2.26 3.86 3.99
CA LEU A 46 1.82 4.34 5.31
C LEU A 46 2.86 5.25 5.97
N LYS A 47 4.15 4.89 5.87
CA LYS A 47 5.28 5.69 6.37
C LYS A 47 5.43 7.02 5.64
N ALA A 48 5.16 7.06 4.34
CA ALA A 48 5.09 8.31 3.59
C ALA A 48 3.91 9.22 4.01
N GLY A 49 2.95 8.69 4.78
CA GLY A 49 1.72 9.37 5.19
C GLY A 49 0.53 9.14 4.25
N GLY A 50 0.72 8.33 3.20
CA GLY A 50 -0.35 7.99 2.26
C GLY A 50 -1.25 6.87 2.77
N ALA A 51 -2.37 6.68 2.07
CA ALA A 51 -3.26 5.55 2.24
C ALA A 51 -3.13 4.61 1.04
N TYR A 52 -2.89 3.32 1.28
CA TYR A 52 -2.75 2.39 0.17
C TYR A 52 -4.11 2.00 -0.40
N VAL A 53 -4.18 1.86 -1.72
CA VAL A 53 -5.35 1.38 -2.45
C VAL A 53 -4.95 0.06 -3.11
N PRO A 54 -5.29 -1.09 -2.55
CA PRO A 54 -4.90 -2.38 -3.10
C PRO A 54 -5.64 -2.66 -4.42
N ILE A 55 -4.87 -3.02 -5.44
CA ILE A 55 -5.38 -3.39 -6.77
C ILE A 55 -4.86 -4.78 -7.12
N ASP A 56 -5.77 -5.74 -7.18
CA ASP A 56 -5.44 -7.10 -7.62
C ASP A 56 -5.02 -7.11 -9.10
N PRO A 57 -3.77 -7.52 -9.43
CA PRO A 57 -3.31 -7.64 -10.81
C PRO A 57 -4.10 -8.64 -11.66
N GLY A 58 -4.89 -9.53 -11.02
CA GLY A 58 -5.78 -10.48 -11.68
C GLY A 58 -7.13 -9.89 -12.10
N TYR A 59 -7.44 -8.64 -11.75
CA TYR A 59 -8.65 -7.98 -12.22
C TYR A 59 -8.60 -7.70 -13.74
N PRO A 60 -9.76 -7.63 -14.41
CA PRO A 60 -9.82 -7.15 -15.79
C PRO A 60 -9.19 -5.76 -15.91
N LEU A 61 -8.46 -5.51 -17.00
CA LEU A 61 -7.75 -4.25 -17.22
C LEU A 61 -8.66 -3.02 -17.07
N SER A 62 -9.89 -3.08 -17.59
CA SER A 62 -10.87 -2.00 -17.45
C SER A 62 -11.21 -1.65 -15.99
N ARG A 63 -11.21 -2.64 -15.09
CA ARG A 63 -11.42 -2.42 -13.65
C ARG A 63 -10.19 -1.78 -13.01
N ILE A 64 -8.99 -2.22 -13.39
CA ILE A 64 -7.74 -1.63 -12.93
C ILE A 64 -7.67 -0.17 -13.36
N THR A 65 -7.89 0.12 -14.64
CA THR A 65 -7.93 1.49 -15.18
C THR A 65 -8.93 2.36 -14.43
N TYR A 66 -10.16 1.87 -14.24
CA TYR A 66 -11.18 2.59 -13.47
C TYR A 66 -10.72 2.93 -12.05
N MET A 67 -10.15 1.96 -11.32
CA MET A 67 -9.68 2.20 -9.95
C MET A 67 -8.52 3.21 -9.92
N LEU A 68 -7.59 3.13 -10.88
CA LEU A 68 -6.50 4.09 -11.00
C LEU A 68 -7.02 5.52 -11.26
N GLU A 69 -7.96 5.68 -12.19
CA GLU A 69 -8.59 6.97 -12.49
C GLU A 69 -9.37 7.53 -11.29
N ASP A 70 -10.19 6.71 -10.63
CA ASP A 70 -11.04 7.11 -9.51
C ASP A 70 -10.21 7.58 -8.30
N THR A 71 -9.01 7.00 -8.10
CA THR A 71 -8.11 7.44 -7.02
C THR A 71 -7.51 8.84 -7.24
N SER A 72 -7.49 9.33 -8.49
CA SER A 72 -6.79 10.58 -8.86
C SER A 72 -5.33 10.64 -8.34
N ALA A 73 -4.70 9.48 -8.18
CA ALA A 73 -3.33 9.39 -7.68
C ALA A 73 -2.35 9.98 -8.70
N GLN A 74 -1.14 10.30 -8.25
CA GLN A 74 -0.04 10.74 -9.14
C GLN A 74 1.03 9.65 -9.30
N VAL A 75 1.07 8.70 -8.37
CA VAL A 75 2.03 7.60 -8.30
C VAL A 75 1.31 6.30 -7.99
N VAL A 76 1.73 5.22 -8.64
CA VAL A 76 1.31 3.84 -8.35
C VAL A 76 2.53 3.03 -7.97
N VAL A 77 2.42 2.24 -6.90
CA VAL A 77 3.46 1.30 -6.47
C VAL A 77 3.22 -0.06 -7.13
N SER A 78 4.26 -0.60 -7.75
CA SER A 78 4.24 -1.92 -8.37
C SER A 78 5.56 -2.67 -8.14
N ASN A 79 5.69 -3.86 -8.72
CA ASN A 79 6.93 -4.62 -8.74
C ASN A 79 7.37 -4.88 -10.18
N GLN A 80 8.58 -5.41 -10.37
CA GLN A 80 9.15 -5.63 -11.70
C GLN A 80 8.25 -6.50 -12.58
N ARG A 81 7.59 -7.49 -11.95
CA ARG A 81 6.68 -8.42 -12.61
C ARG A 81 5.41 -7.76 -13.14
N ARG A 82 4.85 -6.78 -12.41
CA ARG A 82 3.55 -6.16 -12.72
C ARG A 82 3.65 -4.77 -13.32
N LYS A 83 4.83 -4.16 -13.37
CA LYS A 83 5.09 -2.87 -14.04
C LYS A 83 4.44 -2.81 -15.44
N GLY A 84 4.62 -3.85 -16.26
CA GLY A 84 4.10 -3.91 -17.62
C GLY A 84 2.57 -3.81 -17.74
N LEU A 85 1.82 -4.17 -16.69
CA LEU A 85 0.36 -4.04 -16.65
C LEU A 85 -0.10 -2.57 -16.56
N LEU A 86 0.78 -1.70 -16.07
CA LEU A 86 0.49 -0.29 -15.77
C LEU A 86 1.11 0.67 -16.81
N SER A 87 2.08 0.18 -17.59
CA SER A 87 2.82 0.98 -18.59
C SER A 87 1.94 1.49 -19.72
N ASP A 88 0.88 0.78 -20.07
CA ASP A 88 0.00 1.12 -21.18
C ASP A 88 -1.26 1.83 -20.64
N GLY A 89 -1.34 3.15 -20.85
CA GLY A 89 -2.59 3.90 -20.68
C GLY A 89 -2.76 4.70 -19.39
N THR A 90 -1.69 4.92 -18.59
CA THR A 90 -1.76 5.79 -17.41
C THR A 90 -0.69 6.89 -17.46
N SER A 91 -1.06 8.12 -17.06
CA SER A 91 -0.10 9.22 -16.85
C SER A 91 0.58 9.15 -15.47
N LEU A 92 0.39 8.05 -14.75
CA LEU A 92 0.88 7.86 -13.39
C LEU A 92 2.37 7.55 -13.39
N ALA A 93 3.10 8.12 -12.45
CA ALA A 93 4.46 7.67 -12.17
C ALA A 93 4.39 6.24 -11.59
N ILE A 94 5.08 5.29 -12.21
CA ILE A 94 5.16 3.92 -11.70
C ILE A 94 6.42 3.81 -10.82
N LEU A 95 6.23 3.57 -9.52
CA LEU A 95 7.31 3.33 -8.58
C LEU A 95 7.47 1.81 -8.37
N VAL A 96 8.56 1.25 -8.88
CA VAL A 96 8.86 -0.18 -8.77
C VAL A 96 9.67 -0.44 -7.53
N VAL A 97 9.16 -1.30 -6.63
CA VAL A 97 9.80 -1.57 -5.33
C VAL A 97 11.25 -2.03 -5.50
N GLU A 98 11.52 -2.98 -6.39
CA GLU A 98 12.87 -3.51 -6.60
C GLU A 98 13.84 -2.44 -7.13
N GLU A 99 13.38 -1.53 -7.99
CA GLU A 99 14.19 -0.43 -8.53
C GLU A 99 14.55 0.56 -7.42
N VAL A 100 13.59 0.92 -6.56
CA VAL A 100 13.84 1.80 -5.40
C VAL A 100 14.84 1.18 -4.42
N LEU A 101 14.75 -0.13 -4.18
CA LEU A 101 15.63 -0.80 -3.22
C LEU A 101 17.06 -1.03 -3.73
N SER A 102 17.23 -1.13 -5.06
CA SER A 102 18.52 -1.35 -5.73
C SER A 102 19.22 -0.08 -6.19
N GLY A 103 18.51 1.07 -6.22
CA GLY A 103 19.06 2.35 -6.62
C GLY A 103 20.23 2.82 -5.74
N GLU A 104 21.24 3.42 -6.40
CA GLU A 104 22.39 4.07 -5.75
C GLU A 104 22.01 5.37 -5.04
N GLU A 105 20.82 5.91 -5.30
CA GLU A 105 20.14 6.87 -4.42
C GLU A 105 19.70 6.17 -3.13
N ALA A 106 20.67 5.56 -2.43
CA ALA A 106 20.56 5.33 -1.01
C ALA A 106 20.27 6.70 -0.42
N HIS A 107 19.02 6.99 -0.07
CA HIS A 107 18.68 8.07 0.83
C HIS A 107 19.26 7.65 2.19
N PRO A 108 20.49 8.08 2.55
CA PRO A 108 21.14 7.58 3.74
C PRO A 108 20.46 8.30 4.91
N ASP A 109 19.96 7.53 5.86
CA ASP A 109 19.50 7.99 7.18
C ASP A 109 18.31 8.97 7.23
N VAL A 110 17.69 9.32 6.10
CA VAL A 110 16.46 10.12 6.10
C VAL A 110 15.27 9.18 6.31
N LEU A 111 14.71 9.20 7.52
CA LEU A 111 13.42 8.57 7.77
C LEU A 111 12.32 9.43 7.13
N PRO A 112 11.28 8.80 6.53
CA PRO A 112 10.13 9.55 6.07
C PRO A 112 9.51 10.30 7.25
N GLN A 113 9.23 11.58 7.08
CA GLN A 113 8.59 12.36 8.13
C GLN A 113 7.20 11.77 8.37
N ALA A 114 6.82 11.54 9.64
CA ALA A 114 5.47 11.12 9.98
C ALA A 114 4.50 12.27 9.66
N LEU A 115 3.81 12.16 8.52
CA LEU A 115 2.89 13.20 8.04
C LEU A 115 1.44 12.94 8.46
N ALA A 116 1.04 11.68 8.64
CA ALA A 116 -0.35 11.29 8.89
C ALA A 116 -0.67 11.19 10.39
N GLY A 117 -1.82 11.76 10.79
CA GLY A 117 -2.46 11.59 12.09
C GLY A 117 -3.43 10.40 12.12
N GLY A 118 -4.04 10.16 13.29
CA GLY A 118 -4.93 9.01 13.49
C GLY A 118 -6.22 9.05 12.66
N ASP A 119 -6.69 10.23 12.28
CA ASP A 119 -7.92 10.38 11.48
C ASP A 119 -7.66 10.37 9.97
N ASP A 120 -6.39 10.40 9.57
CA ASP A 120 -6.02 10.23 8.17
C ASP A 120 -6.29 8.79 7.71
N PRO A 121 -6.59 8.59 6.41
CA PRO A 121 -6.82 7.26 5.85
C PRO A 121 -5.57 6.39 5.93
N ALA A 122 -5.76 5.12 6.29
CA ALA A 122 -4.74 4.08 6.19
C ALA A 122 -4.88 3.30 4.87
N TYR A 123 -6.11 2.99 4.46
CA TYR A 123 -6.38 2.34 3.19
C TYR A 123 -7.76 2.70 2.62
N VAL A 124 -7.91 2.42 1.32
CA VAL A 124 -9.21 2.44 0.64
C VAL A 124 -9.39 1.13 -0.12
N ILE A 125 -10.39 0.33 0.27
CA ILE A 125 -10.71 -0.94 -0.40
C ILE A 125 -11.98 -0.78 -1.24
N TYR A 126 -11.92 -1.19 -2.50
CA TYR A 126 -13.08 -1.12 -3.40
C TYR A 126 -14.00 -2.31 -3.22
N THR A 127 -15.28 -2.03 -3.01
CA THR A 127 -16.33 -3.04 -2.93
C THR A 127 -17.27 -2.95 -4.13
N SER A 128 -18.00 -4.03 -4.42
CA SER A 128 -19.04 -4.03 -5.45
C SER A 128 -20.14 -3.05 -5.08
N GLY A 129 -20.30 -1.98 -5.86
CA GLY A 129 -21.39 -1.02 -5.66
C GLY A 129 -22.72 -1.56 -6.19
N SER A 130 -23.81 -1.25 -5.49
CA SER A 130 -25.18 -1.54 -5.95
C SER A 130 -25.54 -0.88 -7.28
N THR A 131 -24.81 0.17 -7.67
CA THR A 131 -24.96 0.93 -8.93
C THR A 131 -24.08 0.38 -10.06
N GLY A 132 -23.45 -0.79 -9.88
CA GLY A 132 -22.59 -1.44 -10.87
C GLY A 132 -21.15 -0.93 -10.93
N ARG A 133 -20.88 0.29 -10.44
CA ARG A 133 -19.51 0.82 -10.29
C ARG A 133 -18.94 0.50 -8.91
N PRO A 134 -17.71 -0.01 -8.80
CA PRO A 134 -17.06 -0.22 -7.51
C PRO A 134 -16.99 1.07 -6.69
N LYS A 135 -17.09 0.98 -5.36
CA LYS A 135 -16.98 2.12 -4.44
C LYS A 135 -15.80 1.92 -3.49
N GLY A 136 -14.94 2.94 -3.37
CA GLY A 136 -13.86 2.94 -2.39
C GLY A 136 -14.38 3.17 -0.96
N VAL A 137 -14.15 2.19 -0.08
CA VAL A 137 -14.41 2.32 1.36
C VAL A 137 -13.11 2.74 2.04
N MET A 138 -13.13 3.92 2.65
CA MET A 138 -11.98 4.50 3.33
C MET A 138 -11.96 4.12 4.81
N VAL A 139 -10.81 3.66 5.30
CA VAL A 139 -10.59 3.30 6.70
C VAL A 139 -9.40 4.09 7.25
N SER A 140 -9.57 4.70 8.42
CA SER A 140 -8.54 5.53 9.07
C SER A 140 -7.50 4.71 9.83
N GLN A 141 -6.33 5.33 10.05
CA GLN A 141 -5.26 4.79 10.89
C GLN A 141 -5.76 4.37 12.28
N ARG A 142 -6.54 5.24 12.93
CA ARG A 142 -7.12 4.99 14.26
C ARG A 142 -8.01 3.75 14.27
N SER A 143 -8.84 3.56 13.25
CA SER A 143 -9.73 2.40 13.14
C SER A 143 -8.94 1.10 13.04
N VAL A 144 -7.88 1.08 12.21
CA VAL A 144 -6.99 -0.09 12.08
C VAL A 144 -6.29 -0.40 13.41
N VAL A 145 -5.71 0.61 14.06
CA VAL A 145 -5.02 0.44 15.35
C VAL A 145 -5.97 -0.08 16.44
N SER A 146 -7.20 0.47 16.50
CA SER A 146 -8.22 0.03 17.44
C SER A 146 -8.60 -1.45 17.23
N LEU A 147 -8.73 -1.89 15.98
CA LEU A 147 -9.01 -3.28 15.64
C LEU A 147 -7.89 -4.21 16.11
N ILE A 148 -6.63 -3.87 15.81
CA ILE A 148 -5.46 -4.68 16.20
C ILE A 148 -5.33 -4.77 17.74
N HIS A 149 -5.58 -3.68 18.47
CA HIS A 149 -5.60 -3.73 19.94
C HIS A 149 -6.68 -4.66 20.47
N THR A 150 -7.87 -4.63 19.88
CA THR A 150 -8.99 -5.51 20.25
C THR A 150 -8.66 -6.97 19.96
N GLN A 151 -8.15 -7.28 18.76
CA GLN A 151 -7.76 -8.63 18.38
C GLN A 151 -6.62 -9.16 19.25
N ARG A 152 -5.63 -8.34 19.61
CA ARG A 152 -4.53 -8.75 20.51
C ARG A 152 -5.00 -9.06 21.93
N ALA A 153 -6.09 -8.42 22.38
CA ALA A 153 -6.68 -8.69 23.68
C ALA A 153 -7.53 -9.97 23.67
N LEU A 154 -8.27 -10.22 22.58
CA LEU A 154 -9.17 -11.36 22.44
C LEU A 154 -8.43 -12.65 22.07
N PHE A 155 -7.47 -12.55 21.17
CA PHE A 155 -6.64 -13.67 20.74
C PHE A 155 -5.27 -13.54 21.40
N ILE A 156 -4.84 -14.62 22.07
CA ILE A 156 -3.45 -14.73 22.53
C ILE A 156 -2.59 -14.91 21.27
N LEU A 157 -2.30 -13.79 20.58
CA LEU A 157 -1.32 -13.71 19.51
C LEU A 157 0.07 -13.88 20.16
N ARG A 158 0.40 -15.13 20.51
CA ARG A 158 1.75 -15.50 20.92
C ARG A 158 2.66 -15.34 19.71
N LEU A 159 3.80 -14.70 19.92
CA LEU A 159 4.88 -14.48 18.94
C LEU A 159 5.47 -15.77 18.33
N ALA A 160 4.86 -16.94 18.57
CA ALA A 160 5.58 -18.20 18.52
C ALA A 160 5.60 -18.92 17.16
N ASN A 161 4.69 -18.71 16.19
CA ASN A 161 4.69 -19.59 14.98
C ASN A 161 4.25 -18.96 13.64
N GLY A 162 4.32 -17.64 13.51
CA GLY A 162 3.98 -16.96 12.24
C GLY A 162 2.48 -16.88 11.96
N ILE A 163 2.11 -16.01 11.03
CA ILE A 163 0.73 -15.77 10.60
C ILE A 163 0.66 -16.01 9.10
N LEU A 164 -0.33 -16.77 8.65
CA LEU A 164 -0.55 -16.99 7.23
C LEU A 164 -1.28 -15.79 6.63
N GLN A 165 -0.63 -15.07 5.72
CA GLN A 165 -1.31 -14.12 4.85
C GLN A 165 -2.10 -14.89 3.79
N PHE A 166 -3.32 -15.31 4.12
CA PHE A 166 -4.19 -16.12 3.24
C PHE A 166 -5.14 -15.28 2.39
N SER A 167 -5.74 -14.23 2.96
CA SER A 167 -6.73 -13.41 2.28
C SER A 167 -6.10 -12.56 1.17
N ASN A 168 -6.90 -12.24 0.16
CA ASN A 168 -6.51 -11.26 -0.83
C ASN A 168 -6.51 -9.87 -0.18
N TYR A 169 -5.41 -9.13 -0.31
CA TYR A 169 -5.24 -7.82 0.32
C TYR A 169 -6.11 -6.71 -0.30
N SER A 170 -6.75 -6.99 -1.43
CA SER A 170 -7.79 -6.14 -2.03
C SER A 170 -9.18 -6.34 -1.39
N PHE A 171 -9.29 -7.20 -0.38
CA PHE A 171 -10.50 -7.41 0.41
C PHE A 171 -10.18 -7.20 1.89
N ASP A 172 -11.09 -6.55 2.59
CA ASP A 172 -11.02 -6.49 4.04
C ASP A 172 -11.44 -7.85 4.60
N ALA A 173 -10.56 -8.47 5.36
CA ALA A 173 -10.79 -9.75 6.03
C ALA A 173 -10.91 -9.46 7.53
N LEU A 174 -12.10 -9.00 7.92
CA LEU A 174 -12.50 -8.86 9.31
C LEU A 174 -12.76 -10.23 9.95
#